data_AF-A0AAU9MJI7-F1
#
_entry.id   AF-A0AAU9MJI7-F1
#
_cell.length_a   1.000
_cell.length_b   1.000
_cell.length_c   1.000
_cell.angle_alpha   90.00
_cell.angle_beta   90.00
_cell.angle_gamma   90.00
#
_symmetry.space_group_name_H-M   'P 1'
#
loop_
_entity.id
_entity.type
_entity.pdbx_description
1 polymer ?
#
loop_
_entity_poly.entity_id
_entity_poly.type
_entity_poly.pdbx_seq_one_letter_code
_entity_poly.pdbx_strand_id
1 'polypeptide(L)'
;MGKKTKRDEKQYWLLKTEPGEWSWDDQASNGGLSKWDGVKNHQALKNLKSARLHDLCFFYHSGTKSRRIVGVVTVVREWYEDDDAGCGAVDVKAVGEMRNPVDLKEMKGELKNSKEFGLFRQPRLSVVPVPVDVWEKICELGNGYEGDGVIVSDHDEVDEQLLIFDHQLATVIVSASASAFFLQTTGKF
;
A
#
# COMPACT_ATOMS: atom_id res chain seq x y z
N MET A 1 -30.00 0.89 -16.40
CA MET A 1 -28.74 1.56 -16.01
C MET A 1 -29.00 2.31 -14.70
N GLY A 2 -28.69 1.70 -13.54
CA GLY A 2 -28.90 2.34 -12.25
C GLY A 2 -27.92 3.51 -12.07
N LYS A 3 -28.41 4.69 -11.72
CA LYS A 3 -27.53 5.81 -11.35
C LYS A 3 -26.83 5.41 -10.04
N LYS A 4 -25.52 5.14 -10.08
CA LYS A 4 -24.71 5.08 -8.86
C LYS A 4 -24.94 6.37 -8.10
N THR A 5 -25.44 6.26 -6.89
CA THR A 5 -25.58 7.43 -6.02
C THR A 5 -24.17 7.85 -5.59
N LYS A 6 -23.96 9.13 -5.26
CA LYS A 6 -22.67 9.66 -4.76
C LYS A 6 -22.12 8.91 -3.52
N ARG A 7 -22.91 8.00 -2.94
CA ARG A 7 -22.55 7.13 -1.80
C ARG A 7 -22.00 5.76 -2.20
N ASP A 8 -22.03 5.40 -3.49
CA ASP A 8 -21.52 4.10 -4.00
C ASP A 8 -20.05 4.18 -4.45
N GLU A 9 -19.40 5.33 -4.26
CA GLU A 9 -17.97 5.53 -4.49
C GLU A 9 -17.21 5.25 -3.21
N LYS A 10 -16.16 4.43 -3.32
CA LYS A 10 -15.26 4.09 -2.21
C LYS A 10 -14.67 5.37 -1.63
N GLN A 11 -14.76 5.53 -0.31
CA GLN A 11 -14.15 6.67 0.37
C GLN A 11 -12.82 6.30 1.01
N TYR A 12 -11.99 7.32 1.16
CA TYR A 12 -10.65 7.20 1.71
C TYR A 12 -10.54 7.99 3.00
N TRP A 13 -9.86 7.39 3.97
CA TRP A 13 -9.67 7.97 5.29
C TRP A 13 -8.21 7.91 5.71
N LEU A 14 -7.86 8.66 6.74
CA LEU A 14 -6.60 8.55 7.45
C LEU A 14 -6.92 8.42 8.93
N LEU A 15 -6.38 7.38 9.54
CA LEU A 15 -6.57 7.04 10.94
C LEU A 15 -5.24 7.22 11.68
N LYS A 16 -5.25 8.07 12.70
CA LYS A 16 -4.06 8.37 13.50
C LYS A 16 -4.01 7.52 14.76
N THR A 17 -2.84 6.98 15.04
CA THR A 17 -2.51 6.33 16.31
C THR A 17 -1.08 6.70 16.70
N GLU A 18 -0.76 6.76 17.98
CA GLU A 18 0.64 6.82 18.42
C GLU A 18 1.22 5.40 18.42
N PRO A 19 2.42 5.18 17.86
CA PRO A 19 2.99 3.82 17.81
C PRO A 19 3.30 3.23 19.19
N GLY A 20 3.31 4.04 20.25
CA GLY A 20 3.39 3.52 21.63
C GLY A 20 2.05 3.02 22.18
N GLU A 21 0.93 3.37 21.56
CA GLU A 21 -0.42 2.90 21.93
C GLU A 21 -0.86 1.75 21.00
N TRP A 22 -0.71 1.93 19.69
CA TRP A 22 -0.99 0.91 18.69
C TRP A 22 -0.17 1.15 17.43
N SER A 23 0.85 0.34 17.20
CA SER A 23 1.76 0.42 16.04
C SER A 23 1.27 -0.41 14.85
N TRP A 24 2.00 -0.34 13.73
CA TRP A 24 1.72 -1.21 12.59
C TRP A 24 2.11 -2.67 12.90
N ASP A 25 3.19 -2.88 13.65
CA ASP A 25 3.62 -4.20 14.09
C ASP A 25 2.57 -4.86 15.00
N ASP A 26 1.93 -4.06 15.87
CA ASP A 26 0.80 -4.53 16.70
C ASP A 26 -0.40 -4.94 15.82
N GLN A 27 -0.73 -4.10 14.83
CA GLN A 27 -1.79 -4.40 13.86
C GLN A 27 -1.52 -5.71 13.13
N ALA A 28 -0.32 -5.88 12.57
CA ALA A 28 0.08 -7.06 11.82
C ALA A 28 0.08 -8.31 12.72
N SER A 29 0.62 -8.21 13.93
CA SER A 29 0.70 -9.30 14.89
C SER A 29 -0.68 -9.72 15.42
N ASN A 30 -1.65 -8.82 15.46
CA ASN A 30 -3.03 -9.12 15.87
C ASN A 30 -3.89 -9.71 14.74
N GLY A 31 -3.28 -10.50 13.85
CA GLY A 31 -3.96 -11.08 12.68
C GLY A 31 -4.44 -10.02 11.68
N GLY A 32 -3.88 -8.82 11.73
CA GLY A 32 -4.30 -7.70 10.92
C GLY A 32 -5.62 -7.07 11.35
N LEU A 33 -6.31 -7.52 12.40
CA LEU A 33 -7.63 -6.98 12.78
C LEU A 33 -7.51 -6.08 14.01
N SER A 34 -8.20 -4.95 14.03
CA SER A 34 -8.30 -4.11 15.23
C SER A 34 -9.62 -3.37 15.29
N LYS A 35 -10.04 -3.08 16.53
CA LYS A 35 -11.12 -2.18 16.84
C LYS A 35 -10.57 -0.76 16.90
N TRP A 36 -11.13 0.14 16.11
CA TRP A 36 -10.74 1.55 16.09
C TRP A 36 -11.67 2.36 16.99
N ASP A 37 -11.30 2.45 18.27
CA ASP A 37 -12.05 3.14 19.32
C ASP A 37 -11.28 4.33 19.91
N GLY A 38 -11.65 4.78 21.12
CA GLY A 38 -10.95 5.85 21.84
C GLY A 38 -11.05 7.25 21.22
N VAL A 39 -11.86 7.43 20.18
CA VAL A 39 -11.99 8.71 19.46
C VAL A 39 -12.83 9.70 20.25
N LYS A 40 -12.15 10.66 20.91
CA LYS A 40 -12.80 11.68 21.75
C LYS A 40 -13.24 12.94 21.01
N ASN A 41 -12.66 13.23 19.84
CA ASN A 41 -13.01 14.45 19.08
C ASN A 41 -14.33 14.26 18.32
N HIS A 42 -15.32 15.13 18.56
CA HIS A 42 -16.65 15.01 17.93
C HIS A 42 -16.62 15.00 16.39
N GLN A 43 -15.73 15.75 15.74
CA GLN A 43 -15.62 15.73 14.28
C GLN A 43 -14.98 14.43 13.80
N ALA A 44 -13.94 13.96 14.48
CA ALA A 44 -13.34 12.66 14.17
C ALA A 44 -14.36 11.52 14.36
N LEU A 45 -15.19 11.61 15.40
CA LEU A 45 -16.27 10.64 15.66
C LEU A 45 -17.31 10.64 14.54
N LYS A 46 -17.72 11.82 14.06
CA LYS A 46 -18.61 11.94 12.90
C LYS A 46 -18.00 11.34 11.63
N ASN A 47 -16.69 11.55 11.42
CA ASN A 47 -15.97 10.97 10.29
C ASN A 47 -15.95 9.44 10.43
N LEU A 48 -15.62 8.91 11.60
CA LEU A 48 -15.57 7.48 11.88
C LEU A 48 -16.95 6.81 11.68
N LYS A 49 -18.03 7.44 12.17
CA LYS A 49 -19.43 7.05 11.91
C LYS A 49 -19.81 7.04 10.43
N SER A 50 -19.11 7.82 9.61
CA SER A 50 -19.37 7.94 8.17
C SER A 50 -18.61 6.93 7.33
N ALA A 51 -17.61 6.26 7.90
CA ALA A 51 -16.89 5.19 7.22
C ALA A 51 -17.82 4.00 6.92
N ARG A 52 -17.60 3.34 5.78
CA ARG A 52 -18.42 2.23 5.28
C ARG A 52 -17.57 1.00 5.02
N LEU A 53 -18.23 -0.16 4.93
CA LEU A 53 -17.53 -1.40 4.56
C LEU A 53 -16.68 -1.20 3.31
N HIS A 54 -15.46 -1.72 3.36
CA HIS A 54 -14.47 -1.68 2.28
C HIS A 54 -13.88 -0.30 1.95
N ASP A 55 -14.24 0.76 2.67
CA ASP A 55 -13.47 2.00 2.64
C ASP A 55 -12.01 1.71 3.02
N LEU A 56 -11.08 2.42 2.39
CA LEU A 56 -9.65 2.27 2.64
C LEU A 56 -9.15 3.42 3.51
N CYS A 57 -8.24 3.08 4.41
CA CYS A 57 -7.76 3.99 5.43
C CYS A 57 -6.24 3.93 5.49
N PHE A 58 -5.57 5.07 5.37
CA PHE A 58 -4.16 5.18 5.72
C PHE A 58 -4.00 4.99 7.23
N PHE A 59 -3.10 4.09 7.62
CA PHE A 59 -2.64 3.93 8.98
C PHE A 59 -1.49 4.92 9.21
N TYR A 60 -1.76 5.95 10.00
CA TYR A 60 -0.83 7.05 10.23
C TYR A 60 -0.27 7.00 11.66
N HIS A 61 1.04 6.82 11.77
CA HIS A 61 1.74 7.03 13.02
C HIS A 61 1.80 8.52 13.34
N SER A 62 1.33 8.87 14.53
CA SER A 62 1.33 10.24 15.04
C SER A 62 2.43 10.45 16.09
N GLY A 63 2.31 11.45 16.97
CA GLY A 63 3.39 11.87 17.87
C GLY A 63 4.46 12.74 17.18
N THR A 64 5.47 13.22 17.92
CA THR A 64 6.45 14.17 17.39
C THR A 64 7.50 13.53 16.47
N LYS A 65 7.85 12.26 16.74
CA LYS A 65 8.99 11.56 16.11
C LYS A 65 8.60 10.59 14.99
N SER A 66 7.32 10.27 14.83
CA SER A 66 6.87 9.16 13.98
C SER A 66 5.82 9.55 12.94
N ARG A 67 5.79 10.83 12.53
CA ARG A 67 4.72 11.42 11.70
C ARG A 67 4.74 10.94 10.25
N ARG A 68 4.13 9.79 9.98
CA ARG A 68 4.14 9.17 8.66
C ARG A 68 2.99 8.19 8.45
N ILE A 69 2.69 7.94 7.18
CA ILE A 69 1.81 6.86 6.76
C ILE A 69 2.65 5.61 6.62
N VAL A 70 2.26 4.53 7.30
CA VAL A 70 3.03 3.27 7.35
C VAL A 70 2.31 2.11 6.68
N GLY A 71 0.99 2.17 6.52
CA GLY A 71 0.24 1.08 5.90
C GLY A 71 -1.17 1.48 5.53
N VAL A 72 -1.90 0.51 5.02
CA VAL A 72 -3.31 0.63 4.64
C VAL A 72 -4.13 -0.41 5.38
N VAL A 73 -5.26 0.02 5.93
CA VAL A 73 -6.31 -0.85 6.49
C VAL A 73 -7.61 -0.61 5.74
N THR A 74 -8.55 -1.55 5.84
CA THR A 74 -9.91 -1.44 5.31
C THR A 74 -10.94 -1.64 6.39
N VAL A 75 -12.06 -0.93 6.31
CA VAL A 75 -13.18 -1.11 7.24
C VAL A 75 -13.85 -2.46 6.97
N VAL A 76 -13.90 -3.31 7.99
CA VAL A 76 -14.53 -4.64 7.96
C VAL A 76 -15.77 -4.72 8.84
N ARG A 77 -16.00 -3.73 9.71
CA ARG A 77 -17.26 -3.53 10.42
C ARG A 77 -17.55 -2.05 10.52
N GLU A 78 -18.71 -1.62 10.05
CA GLU A 78 -19.17 -0.24 10.20
C GLU A 78 -19.44 0.11 11.67
N TRP A 79 -19.75 1.39 11.91
CA TRP A 79 -19.94 1.93 13.24
C TRP A 79 -20.89 1.10 14.11
N TYR A 80 -20.47 0.78 15.31
CA TYR A 80 -21.28 0.19 16.36
C TYR A 80 -21.03 0.91 17.69
N GLU A 81 -22.04 0.94 18.57
CA GLU A 81 -21.87 1.42 19.93
C GLU A 81 -21.14 0.38 20.75
N ASP A 82 -20.23 0.83 21.60
CA ASP A 82 -19.41 -0.02 22.44
C ASP A 82 -19.51 0.49 23.88
N ASP A 83 -20.17 -0.32 24.70
CA ASP A 83 -20.51 0.03 26.07
C ASP A 83 -19.25 0.09 26.96
N ASP A 84 -18.22 -0.69 26.62
CA ASP A 84 -16.98 -0.81 27.40
C ASP A 84 -16.05 0.40 27.23
N ALA A 85 -15.96 1.00 26.04
CA ALA A 85 -15.13 2.18 25.78
C ALA A 85 -15.85 3.52 26.02
N GLY A 86 -17.16 3.50 26.30
CA GLY A 86 -17.97 4.71 26.48
C GLY A 86 -18.18 5.55 25.20
N CYS A 87 -17.67 5.08 24.05
CA CYS A 87 -17.98 5.57 22.72
C CYS A 87 -17.97 4.39 21.73
N GLY A 88 -18.63 4.53 20.59
CA GLY A 88 -18.59 3.49 19.57
C GLY A 88 -17.28 3.38 18.79
N ALA A 89 -17.22 2.39 17.91
CA ALA A 89 -16.03 2.02 17.15
C ALA A 89 -16.39 1.51 15.75
N VAL A 90 -15.37 1.35 14.91
CA VAL A 90 -15.40 0.53 13.68
C VAL A 90 -14.33 -0.54 13.81
N ASP A 91 -14.45 -1.65 13.08
CA ASP A 91 -13.36 -2.63 13.01
C ASP A 91 -12.64 -2.48 11.66
N VAL A 92 -11.31 -2.50 11.69
CA VAL A 92 -10.45 -2.37 10.52
C VAL A 92 -9.52 -3.57 10.38
N LYS A 93 -9.23 -3.95 9.13
CA LYS A 93 -8.30 -5.02 8.81
C LYS A 93 -7.15 -4.51 7.95
N ALA A 94 -5.93 -4.96 8.23
CA ALA A 94 -4.76 -4.70 7.41
C ALA A 94 -5.00 -5.16 5.97
N VAL A 95 -4.66 -4.27 5.04
CA VAL A 95 -4.60 -4.56 3.61
C VAL A 95 -3.15 -4.81 3.22
N GLY A 96 -2.24 -3.93 3.63
CA GLY A 96 -0.81 -4.09 3.40
C GLY A 96 0.01 -2.91 3.91
N GLU A 97 1.31 -3.15 4.08
CA GLU A 97 2.26 -2.12 4.50
C GLU A 97 2.59 -1.19 3.32
N MET A 98 2.87 0.09 3.59
CA MET A 98 3.40 0.98 2.55
C MET A 98 4.79 0.49 2.16
N ARG A 99 5.06 0.36 0.85
CA ARG A 99 6.40 -0.08 0.40
C ARG A 99 7.47 0.89 0.88
N ASN A 100 7.18 2.19 0.75
CA ASN A 100 7.93 3.26 1.37
C ASN A 100 6.99 4.07 2.29
N PRO A 101 7.24 4.12 3.61
CA PRO A 101 6.48 4.98 4.50
C PRO A 101 6.59 6.45 4.10
N VAL A 102 5.46 7.15 4.03
CA VAL A 102 5.40 8.54 3.53
C VAL A 102 5.34 9.52 4.69
N ASP A 103 6.39 10.32 4.86
CA ASP A 103 6.53 11.24 5.98
C ASP A 103 5.67 12.52 5.81
N LEU A 104 5.25 13.11 6.93
CA LEU A 104 4.48 14.38 6.91
C LEU A 104 5.23 15.52 6.20
N LYS A 105 6.56 15.54 6.27
CA LYS A 105 7.39 16.54 5.59
C LYS A 105 7.29 16.41 4.07
N GLU A 106 7.37 15.18 3.58
CA GLU A 106 7.26 14.85 2.16
C GLU A 106 5.85 15.15 1.64
N MET A 107 4.82 14.69 2.36
CA MET A 107 3.42 15.03 2.04
C MET A 107 3.21 16.54 1.93
N LYS A 108 3.72 17.34 2.87
CA LYS A 108 3.63 18.80 2.80
C LYS A 108 4.46 19.41 1.66
N GLY A 109 5.50 18.71 1.19
CA GLY A 109 6.34 19.11 0.07
C GLY A 109 5.60 19.03 -1.27
N GLU A 110 4.93 17.89 -1.47
CA GLU A 110 4.34 17.48 -2.75
C GLU A 110 2.86 17.86 -2.87
N LEU A 111 2.12 17.87 -1.75
CA LEU A 111 0.69 18.19 -1.71
C LEU A 111 0.41 19.67 -1.42
N LYS A 112 1.36 20.58 -1.70
CA LYS A 112 1.26 22.02 -1.34
C LYS A 112 0.00 22.71 -1.85
N ASN A 113 -0.55 22.25 -2.97
CA ASN A 113 -1.77 22.80 -3.57
C ASN A 113 -3.06 22.13 -3.05
N SER A 114 -2.95 21.03 -2.29
CA SER A 114 -4.09 20.37 -1.66
C SER A 114 -4.48 21.09 -0.37
N LYS A 115 -5.03 22.30 -0.54
CA LYS A 115 -5.52 23.14 0.57
C LYS A 115 -6.65 22.48 1.36
N GLU A 116 -7.27 21.47 0.79
CA GLU A 116 -8.42 20.79 1.38
C GLU A 116 -8.02 19.59 2.26
N PHE A 117 -6.77 19.10 2.17
CA PHE A 117 -6.39 17.92 2.93
C PHE A 117 -6.39 18.20 4.43
N GLY A 118 -7.31 17.54 5.15
CA GLY A 118 -7.60 17.82 6.55
C GLY A 118 -6.42 17.62 7.49
N LEU A 119 -5.45 16.77 7.12
CA LEU A 119 -4.24 16.50 7.92
C LEU A 119 -3.42 17.77 8.18
N PHE A 120 -3.29 18.66 7.19
CA PHE A 120 -2.48 19.86 7.30
C PHE A 120 -3.20 20.99 8.03
N ARG A 121 -4.51 21.13 7.78
CA ARG A 121 -5.36 22.19 8.36
C ARG A 121 -5.76 21.89 9.80
N GLN A 122 -5.94 20.62 10.16
CA GLN A 122 -6.42 20.19 11.47
C GLN A 122 -5.52 19.08 12.05
N PRO A 123 -4.29 19.41 12.52
CA PRO A 123 -3.33 18.41 12.98
C PRO A 123 -3.83 17.52 14.13
N ARG A 124 -4.74 18.06 14.97
CA ARG A 124 -5.35 17.35 16.12
C ARG A 124 -6.55 16.46 15.76
N LEU A 125 -7.00 16.45 14.51
CA LEU A 125 -8.08 15.57 14.06
C LEU A 125 -7.50 14.16 13.80
N SER A 126 -8.00 13.14 14.50
CA SER A 126 -7.47 11.76 14.45
C SER A 126 -8.05 10.87 13.36
N VAL A 127 -9.26 11.18 12.89
CA VAL A 127 -9.91 10.51 11.77
C VAL A 127 -10.20 11.57 10.71
N VAL A 128 -9.55 11.47 9.56
CA VAL A 128 -9.51 12.53 8.55
C VAL A 128 -9.99 11.99 7.20
N PRO A 129 -10.95 12.63 6.51
CA PRO A 129 -11.27 12.26 5.14
C PRO A 129 -10.09 12.59 4.21
N VAL A 130 -9.81 11.69 3.29
CA VAL A 130 -8.73 11.82 2.29
C VAL A 130 -9.39 11.98 0.92
N PRO A 131 -9.20 13.12 0.24
CA PRO A 131 -9.59 13.27 -1.16
C PRO A 131 -8.93 12.23 -2.06
N VAL A 132 -9.60 11.80 -3.14
CA VAL A 132 -9.11 10.73 -4.02
C VAL A 132 -7.76 11.09 -4.66
N ASP A 133 -7.62 12.32 -5.13
CA ASP A 133 -6.37 12.86 -5.70
C ASP A 133 -5.21 12.85 -4.67
N VAL A 134 -5.52 13.12 -3.40
CA VAL A 134 -4.55 13.04 -2.31
C VAL A 134 -4.17 11.59 -2.02
N TRP A 135 -5.14 10.68 -2.01
CA TRP A 135 -4.90 9.25 -1.82
C TRP A 135 -3.94 8.72 -2.89
N GLU A 136 -4.27 8.95 -4.16
CA GLU A 136 -3.47 8.53 -5.32
C GLU A 136 -2.05 9.09 -5.23
N LYS A 137 -1.90 10.38 -4.91
CA LYS A 137 -0.58 11.00 -4.82
C LYS A 137 0.25 10.46 -3.64
N ILE A 138 -0.36 10.16 -2.50
CA ILE A 138 0.33 9.53 -1.38
C ILE A 138 0.79 8.12 -1.75
N CYS A 139 -0.07 7.35 -2.43
CA CYS A 139 0.32 6.04 -2.94
C CYS A 139 1.49 6.15 -3.92
N GLU A 140 1.49 7.11 -4.84
CA GLU A 140 2.62 7.35 -5.75
C GLU A 140 3.93 7.63 -4.98
N LEU A 141 3.89 8.51 -3.98
CA LEU A 141 5.07 8.83 -3.16
C LEU A 141 5.61 7.61 -2.40
N GLY A 142 4.70 6.78 -1.89
CA GLY A 142 5.07 5.57 -1.16
C GLY A 142 5.46 4.39 -2.05
N ASN A 143 5.50 4.56 -3.37
CA ASN A 143 5.59 3.46 -4.34
C ASN A 143 4.51 2.39 -4.11
N GLY A 144 3.31 2.82 -3.70
CA GLY A 144 2.17 2.00 -3.35
C GLY A 144 2.29 1.27 -2.02
N TYR A 145 1.47 0.25 -1.83
CA TYR A 145 1.41 -0.58 -0.63
C TYR A 145 1.23 -2.05 -1.00
N GLU A 146 1.58 -2.96 -0.10
CA GLU A 146 1.42 -4.38 -0.33
C GLU A 146 -0.04 -4.74 -0.65
N GLY A 147 -0.27 -5.54 -1.69
CA GLY A 147 -1.61 -5.95 -2.09
C GLY A 147 -2.42 -4.90 -2.87
N ASP A 148 -1.82 -3.78 -3.27
CA ASP A 148 -2.43 -2.79 -4.19
C ASP A 148 -2.52 -3.25 -5.66
N GLY A 149 -1.92 -4.40 -5.99
CA GLY A 149 -1.89 -4.96 -7.35
C GLY A 149 -0.78 -4.39 -8.25
N VAL A 150 0.09 -3.52 -7.73
CA VAL A 150 1.28 -3.02 -8.42
C VAL A 150 2.42 -4.03 -8.24
N ILE A 151 2.89 -4.61 -9.34
CA ILE A 151 4.12 -5.42 -9.33
C ILE A 151 5.28 -4.45 -9.51
N VAL A 152 6.14 -4.34 -8.49
CA VAL A 152 7.42 -3.63 -8.62
C VAL A 152 8.31 -4.53 -9.46
N SER A 153 8.61 -4.14 -10.70
CA SER A 153 9.62 -4.85 -11.49
C SER A 153 11.00 -4.39 -11.02
N ASP A 154 11.75 -5.28 -10.39
CA ASP A 154 13.14 -5.08 -9.96
C ASP A 154 14.09 -4.93 -11.17
N HIS A 155 13.95 -3.87 -11.97
CA HIS A 155 14.77 -3.62 -13.16
C HIS A 155 15.68 -2.39 -13.03
N ASP A 156 16.25 -2.19 -11.83
CA ASP A 156 17.37 -1.25 -11.62
C ASP A 156 18.64 -1.95 -11.05
N GLU A 157 18.84 -3.24 -11.35
CA GLU A 157 20.17 -3.85 -11.37
C GLU A 157 20.47 -4.31 -12.81
N VAL A 158 21.29 -3.51 -13.50
CA VAL A 158 22.00 -3.92 -14.71
C VAL A 158 22.95 -5.05 -14.35
N ASP A 159 22.49 -6.29 -14.55
CA ASP A 159 23.35 -7.46 -14.46
C ASP A 159 24.13 -7.58 -15.79
N GLU A 160 25.31 -6.97 -15.83
CA GLU A 160 26.32 -7.11 -16.91
C GLU A 160 26.75 -8.58 -17.15
N GLN A 161 26.21 -9.55 -16.42
CA GLN A 161 26.48 -10.97 -16.61
C GLN A 161 25.66 -11.61 -17.75
N LEU A 162 24.48 -11.08 -18.12
CA LEU A 162 23.67 -11.72 -19.17
C LEU A 162 24.20 -11.48 -20.61
N LEU A 163 25.03 -10.45 -20.82
CA LEU A 163 25.67 -10.17 -22.12
C LEU A 163 26.90 -11.05 -22.41
N ILE A 164 27.43 -11.75 -21.40
CA ILE A 164 28.58 -12.66 -21.58
C ILE A 164 28.11 -14.06 -21.99
N PHE A 165 26.92 -14.49 -21.56
CA PHE A 165 26.39 -15.82 -21.90
C PHE A 165 25.90 -15.95 -23.35
N ASP A 166 25.47 -14.86 -23.99
CA ASP A 166 25.01 -14.91 -25.39
C ASP A 166 26.16 -15.00 -26.41
N HIS A 167 27.36 -14.53 -26.05
CA HIS A 167 28.53 -14.62 -26.94
C HIS A 167 29.20 -16.00 -26.90
N GLN A 168 29.01 -16.79 -25.83
CA GLN A 168 29.57 -18.13 -25.73
C GLN A 168 28.68 -19.21 -26.38
N LEU A 169 27.35 -19.01 -26.43
CA LEU A 169 26.45 -19.93 -27.12
C LEU A 169 26.51 -19.78 -28.65
N ALA A 170 26.74 -18.57 -29.18
CA ALA A 170 26.90 -18.34 -30.61
C ALA A 170 28.15 -19.05 -31.19
N THR A 171 29.20 -19.26 -30.39
CA THR A 171 30.45 -19.91 -30.84
C THR A 171 30.32 -21.43 -30.94
N VAL A 172 29.49 -22.07 -30.12
CA VAL A 172 29.34 -23.54 -30.10
C VAL A 172 28.51 -24.05 -31.29
N ILE A 173 27.56 -23.28 -31.78
CA ILE A 173 26.67 -23.71 -32.88
C ILE A 173 27.40 -23.76 -34.23
N VAL A 174 28.45 -22.94 -34.44
CA VAL A 174 29.22 -22.95 -35.70
C VAL A 174 30.15 -24.17 -35.82
N SER A 175 30.53 -24.83 -34.71
CA SER A 175 31.43 -25.99 -34.73
C SER A 175 30.73 -27.35 -34.89
N ALA A 176 29.40 -27.44 -34.72
CA ALA A 176 28.69 -28.72 -34.76
C ALA A 176 28.20 -29.14 -36.16
N SER A 177 28.41 -28.31 -37.19
CA SER A 177 27.93 -28.58 -38.56
C SER A 177 29.06 -28.92 -39.55
N ALA A 178 30.07 -29.68 -39.11
CA ALA A 178 31.19 -30.11 -39.97
C ALA A 178 31.67 -31.55 -39.72
N SER A 179 30.85 -32.43 -39.15
CA SER A 179 31.22 -33.86 -38.98
C SER A 179 30.02 -34.80 -39.13
N ALA A 180 29.33 -34.70 -40.26
CA ALA A 180 28.33 -35.68 -40.69
C ALA A 180 28.48 -36.04 -42.18
N PHE A 181 29.70 -36.03 -42.70
CA PHE A 181 29.97 -36.39 -44.09
C PHE A 181 31.29 -37.17 -44.23
N PHE A 182 31.41 -38.33 -43.56
CA PHE A 182 32.35 -39.36 -44.00
C PHE A 182 32.03 -40.73 -43.38
N LEU A 183 32.23 -41.78 -44.18
CA LEU A 183 32.09 -43.21 -43.92
C LEU A 183 30.70 -43.84 -44.08
N GLN A 184 30.36 -44.18 -45.33
CA GLN A 184 29.96 -45.56 -45.61
C GLN A 184 30.35 -45.99 -47.03
N THR A 185 31.60 -46.43 -47.18
CA THR A 185 32.01 -47.39 -48.21
C THR A 185 32.97 -48.42 -47.60
N THR A 186 32.86 -49.67 -48.09
CA THR A 186 33.58 -50.92 -47.73
C THR A 186 32.97 -51.72 -46.56
N GLY A 187 32.68 -53.03 -46.62
CA GLY A 187 32.76 -54.04 -47.69
C GLY A 187 32.41 -55.46 -47.16
N LYS A 188 31.85 -56.29 -48.06
CA LYS A 188 31.92 -57.78 -48.23
C LYS A 188 31.94 -58.73 -47.01
N PHE A 189 31.04 -59.73 -47.04
CA PHE A 189 31.34 -61.12 -47.42
C PHE A 189 30.19 -61.71 -48.23
#